data_AF-A0A530H6W5-F1
#
_entry.id   AF-A0A530H6W5-F1
#
_cell.length_a   1.000
_cell.length_b   1.000
_cell.length_c   1.000
_cell.angle_alpha   90.00
_cell.angle_beta   90.00
_cell.angle_gamma   90.00
#
_symmetry.space_group_name_H-M   'P 1'
#
loop_
_entity.id
_entity.type
_entity.pdbx_description
1 polymer ?
#
loop_
_entity_poly.entity_id
_entity_poly.type
_entity_poly.pdbx_seq_one_letter_code
_entity_poly.pdbx_strand_id
1 'polypeptide(L)' 'MSMTHKTMEDFARSCGVSRPTLSKFFDDPTSVKP' A
#
# COMPACT_ATOMS: atom_id res chain seq x y z
N MET A 1 -19.40 3.90 -10.93
CA MET A 1 -18.27 3.05 -10.47
C MET A 1 -17.66 3.73 -9.26
N SER A 2 -17.86 3.16 -8.06
CA SER A 2 -17.32 3.73 -6.82
C SER A 2 -15.82 3.45 -6.77
N MET A 3 -14.99 4.50 -6.68
CA MET A 3 -13.55 4.33 -6.43
C MET A 3 -13.36 3.57 -5.12
N THR A 4 -12.90 2.32 -5.23
CA THR A 4 -12.90 1.32 -4.15
C THR A 4 -11.96 1.71 -3.00
N HIS A 5 -10.98 2.58 -3.26
CA HIS A 5 -10.10 3.17 -2.25
C HIS A 5 -9.92 4.66 -2.57
N LYS A 6 -10.32 5.55 -1.65
CA LYS A 6 -10.25 7.00 -1.84
C LYS A 6 -8.90 7.59 -1.45
N THR A 7 -8.14 6.84 -0.66
CA THR A 7 -6.82 7.24 -0.15
C THR A 7 -5.85 6.08 -0.24
N MET A 8 -4.56 6.39 -0.31
CA MET A 8 -3.51 5.38 -0.23
C MET A 8 -3.49 4.67 1.14
N GLU A 9 -4.06 5.28 2.20
CA GLU A 9 -4.26 4.63 3.50
C GLU A 9 -5.27 3.48 3.37
N ASP A 10 -6.38 3.71 2.67
CA ASP A 10 -7.40 2.69 2.45
C ASP A 10 -6.88 1.53 1.61
N PHE A 11 -6.08 1.83 0.60
CA PHE A 11 -5.44 0.83 -0.24
C PHE A 11 -4.38 0.04 0.52
N ALA A 12 -3.51 0.70 1.31
CA ALA A 12 -2.55 -0.02 2.16
C ALA A 12 -3.27 -0.97 3.14
N ARG A 13 -4.33 -0.48 3.79
CA ARG A 13 -5.15 -1.30 4.69
C ARG A 13 -5.83 -2.47 3.99
N SER A 14 -6.35 -2.29 2.78
CA SER A 14 -6.98 -3.41 2.03
C SER A 14 -5.95 -4.45 1.58
N CYS A 15 -4.72 -4.03 1.29
CA CYS A 15 -3.58 -4.92 1.04
C CYS A 15 -3.01 -5.57 2.32
N GLY A 16 -3.54 -5.26 3.51
CA GLY A 16 -3.04 -5.81 4.78
C GLY A 16 -1.68 -5.26 5.21
N VAL A 17 -1.26 -4.12 4.66
CA VAL A 17 0.03 -3.48 4.96
C VAL A 17 -0.14 -2.07 5.51
N SER A 18 0.91 -1.54 6.12
CA SER A 18 0.94 -0.14 6.56
C SER A 18 1.27 0.79 5.38
N ARG A 19 0.82 2.05 5.45
CA ARG A 19 1.20 3.09 4.47
C ARG A 19 2.71 3.23 4.29
N PRO A 20 3.54 3.25 5.35
CA PRO A 20 5.00 3.26 5.20
C PRO A 20 5.55 2.02 4.51
N THR A 21 4.99 0.83 4.78
CA THR A 21 5.38 -0.42 4.10
C THR A 21 5.07 -0.34 2.61
N LEU A 22 3.88 0.16 2.27
CA LEU A 22 3.47 0.34 0.89
C LEU A 22 4.33 1.38 0.16
N SER A 23 4.66 2.51 0.82
CA SER A 23 5.61 3.49 0.27
C SER A 23 6.95 2.83 -0.03
N LYS A 24 7.52 2.11 0.96
CA LYS A 24 8.77 1.37 0.76
C LYS A 24 8.70 0.36 -0.37
N PHE A 25 7.56 -0.31 -0.57
CA PHE A 25 7.39 -1.22 -1.70
C PHE A 25 7.48 -0.49 -3.06
N PHE A 26 6.90 0.71 -3.17
CA PHE A 26 7.00 1.51 -4.40
C PHE A 26 8.37 2.17 -4.59
N ASP A 27 9.06 2.51 -3.50
CA ASP A 27 10.42 3.06 -3.53
C ASP A 27 11.46 1.98 -3.86
N ASP A 28 11.40 0.84 -3.19
CA ASP A 28 12.24 -0.34 -3.41
C ASP A 28 11.48 -1.64 -3.04
N PRO A 29 10.93 -2.36 -4.03
CA PRO A 29 10.15 -3.57 -3.77
C PRO A 29 10.99 -4.72 -3.21
N THR A 30 12.33 -4.65 -3.28
CA THR A 30 13.23 -5.67 -2.69
C THR A 30 13.48 -5.45 -1.20
N SER A 31 13.19 -4.24 -0.69
CA SER A 31 13.35 -3.85 0.71
C SER A 31 12.23 -4.36 1.62
N VAL A 32 11.14 -4.85 1.03
CA VAL A 32 9.97 -5.38 1.71
C VAL A 32 9.89 -6.89 1.49
N LYS A 33 9.40 -7.61 2.51
CA LYS A 33 9.27 -9.06 2.42
C LYS A 33 8.29 -9.42 1.28
N PRO A 34 8.65 -10.40 0.42
CA PRO A 34 7.73 -10.93 -0.58
C PRO A 34 6.53 -11.62 0.05
#